data_AF-A0A7Y8FB27-F1
#
_entry.id   AF-A0A7Y8FB27-F1
#
_cell.length_a   1.000
_cell.length_b   1.000
_cell.length_c   1.000
_cell.angle_alpha   90.00
_cell.angle_beta   90.00
_cell.angle_gamma   90.00
#
_symmetry.space_group_name_H-M   'P 1'
#
loop_
_entity.id
_entity.type
_entity.pdbx_description
1 polymer ?
#
loop_
_entity_poly.entity_id
_entity_poly.type
_entity_poly.pdbx_seq_one_letter_code
_entity_poly.pdbx_strand_id
1 'polypeptide(L)'
;MRGIKRVVLVLAMLIVVLAVLGFVLENQQGVSLSFLGLVTGQMPVSVFVVVALIIGMLLGPLLSVIVGWNRREKSMTAGRG
;
A
#
# COMPACT_ATOMS: atom_id res chain seq x y z
N MET A 1 -13.83 23.90 6.18
CA MET A 1 -13.43 22.81 5.27
C MET A 1 -12.20 22.00 5.72
N ARG A 2 -11.18 22.59 6.37
CA ARG A 2 -9.96 21.85 6.81
C ARG A 2 -10.25 20.78 7.88
N GLY A 3 -11.15 21.07 8.84
CA GLY A 3 -11.56 20.10 9.87
C GLY A 3 -12.35 18.91 9.29
N ILE A 4 -13.31 19.16 8.40
CA ILE A 4 -14.10 18.11 7.73
C ILE A 4 -13.19 17.17 6.92
N LYS A 5 -12.24 17.71 6.15
CA LYS A 5 -11.26 16.87 5.42
C LYS A 5 -10.43 15.98 6.35
N ARG A 6 -10.03 16.50 7.51
CA ARG A 6 -9.29 15.72 8.52
C ARG A 6 -10.15 14.62 9.12
N VAL A 7 -11.40 14.91 9.45
CA VAL A 7 -12.35 13.92 9.99
C VAL A 7 -12.61 12.81 8.98
N VAL A 8 -12.84 13.15 7.71
CA VAL A 8 -13.04 12.16 6.64
C VAL A 8 -11.80 11.27 6.47
N LEU A 9 -10.59 11.85 6.54
CA LEU A 9 -9.35 11.08 6.44
C LEU A 9 -9.18 10.12 7.62
N VAL A 10 -9.46 10.58 8.84
CA VAL A 10 -9.42 9.73 10.04
C VAL A 10 -10.44 8.60 9.94
N LEU A 11 -11.67 8.89 9.49
CA LEU A 11 -12.70 7.87 9.29
C LEU A 11 -12.30 6.85 8.22
N ALA A 12 -11.76 7.29 7.08
CA ALA A 12 -11.25 6.40 6.05
C ALA A 12 -10.13 5.50 6.59
N MET A 13 -9.20 6.06 7.35
CA MET A 13 -8.12 5.30 7.99
C MET A 13 -8.67 4.28 9.00
N LEU A 14 -9.68 4.67 9.79
CA LEU A 14 -10.36 3.77 10.73
C LEU A 14 -11.02 2.60 10.01
N ILE A 15 -11.72 2.86 8.90
CA ILE A 15 -12.34 1.81 8.06
C ILE A 15 -11.28 0.84 7.55
N VAL A 16 -10.14 1.35 7.07
CA VAL A 16 -9.04 0.49 6.61
C VAL A 16 -8.50 -0.37 7.75
N VAL A 17 -8.29 0.20 8.94
CA VAL A 17 -7.84 -0.56 10.11
C VAL A 17 -8.83 -1.66 10.49
N LEU A 18 -10.12 -1.33 10.56
CA LEU A 18 -11.16 -2.31 10.87
C LEU A 18 -11.26 -3.41 9.80
N ALA A 19 -11.14 -3.06 8.53
CA ALA A 19 -11.12 -4.02 7.43
C ALA A 19 -9.92 -4.97 7.53
N VAL A 20 -8.72 -4.44 7.84
CA VAL A 20 -7.52 -5.25 8.05
C VAL A 20 -7.68 -6.18 9.25
N LEU A 21 -8.19 -5.68 10.37
CA LEU A 21 -8.43 -6.50 11.57
C LEU A 21 -9.44 -7.62 11.29
N GLY A 22 -10.58 -7.31 10.69
CA GLY A 22 -11.58 -8.30 10.29
C GLY A 22 -10.98 -9.33 9.33
N PHE A 23 -10.25 -8.89 8.32
CA PHE A 23 -9.57 -9.78 7.38
C PHE A 23 -8.56 -10.71 8.08
N VAL A 24 -7.75 -10.20 9.01
CA VAL A 24 -6.78 -11.00 9.77
C VAL A 24 -7.49 -12.06 10.61
N LEU A 25 -8.58 -11.69 11.28
CA LEU A 25 -9.33 -12.58 12.15
C LEU A 25 -10.05 -13.67 11.36
N GLU A 26 -10.65 -13.35 10.22
CA GLU A 26 -11.36 -14.30 9.36
C GLU A 26 -10.40 -15.23 8.60
N ASN A 27 -9.19 -14.77 8.28
CA ASN A 27 -8.23 -15.49 7.45
C ASN A 27 -7.03 -16.01 8.27
N GLN A 28 -7.31 -16.71 9.38
CA GLN A 28 -6.31 -17.39 10.22
C GLN A 28 -5.84 -18.75 9.65
N GLN A 29 -6.39 -19.15 8.51
CA GLN A 29 -6.06 -20.42 7.86
C GLN A 29 -4.58 -20.45 7.44
N GLY A 30 -3.86 -21.48 7.86
CA GLY A 30 -2.45 -21.65 7.53
C GLY A 30 -2.25 -22.10 6.09
N VAL A 31 -1.54 -21.31 5.30
CA VAL A 31 -1.15 -21.61 3.93
C VAL A 31 0.36 -21.50 3.75
N SER A 32 0.88 -22.19 2.74
CA SER A 32 2.26 -22.04 2.27
C SER A 32 2.24 -21.49 0.86
N LEU A 33 3.15 -20.56 0.57
CA LEU A 33 3.36 -20.05 -0.76
C LEU A 33 4.54 -20.76 -1.41
N SER A 34 4.40 -21.11 -2.68
CA SER A 34 5.48 -21.63 -3.51
C SER A 34 5.83 -20.58 -4.56
N PHE A 35 7.07 -20.10 -4.54
CA PHE A 35 7.59 -19.14 -5.51
C PHE A 35 8.89 -19.66 -6.08
N LEU A 36 8.94 -19.85 -7.41
CA LEU A 36 10.15 -20.28 -8.12
C LEU A 36 10.78 -21.56 -7.53
N GLY A 37 9.95 -22.49 -7.03
CA GLY A 37 10.39 -23.73 -6.38
C GLY A 37 10.79 -23.59 -4.91
N LEU A 38 10.84 -22.37 -4.36
CA LEU A 38 11.01 -22.12 -2.93
C LEU A 38 9.65 -22.10 -2.24
N VAL A 39 9.53 -22.86 -1.15
CA VAL A 39 8.29 -22.95 -0.37
C VAL A 39 8.47 -22.23 0.95
N THR A 40 7.50 -21.38 1.30
CA THR A 40 7.48 -20.70 2.59
C THR A 40 6.95 -21.63 3.70
N GLY A 41 7.31 -21.34 4.94
CA GLY A 41 6.63 -21.93 6.10
C GLY A 41 5.12 -21.66 6.08
N GLN A 42 4.36 -22.50 6.77
CA GLN A 42 2.92 -22.34 6.89
C GLN A 42 2.61 -21.15 7.80
N MET A 43 1.91 -20.16 7.27
CA MET A 43 1.48 -18.96 8.00
C MET A 43 0.05 -18.61 7.61
N PRO A 44 -0.69 -17.86 8.44
CA PRO A 44 -2.03 -17.39 8.08
C PRO A 44 -2.01 -16.64 6.75
N VAL A 45 -3.00 -16.90 5.88
CA VAL A 45 -3.18 -16.18 4.59
C VAL A 45 -3.10 -14.66 4.80
N SER A 46 -3.66 -14.20 5.91
CA SER A 46 -3.70 -12.80 6.27
C SER A 46 -2.33 -12.15 6.37
N VAL A 47 -1.32 -12.85 6.87
CA VAL A 47 0.05 -12.33 7.01
C VAL A 47 0.62 -11.96 5.64
N PHE A 48 0.51 -12.86 4.66
CA PHE A 48 1.04 -12.63 3.32
C PHE A 48 0.37 -11.44 2.63
N VAL A 49 -0.96 -11.36 2.72
CA VAL A 49 -1.72 -10.30 2.05
C VAL A 49 -1.49 -8.95 2.73
N VAL A 50 -1.44 -8.89 4.07
CA VAL A 50 -1.15 -7.63 4.79
C VAL A 50 0.26 -7.12 4.48
N VAL A 51 1.26 -8.01 4.44
CA VAL A 51 2.63 -7.63 4.05
C VAL A 51 2.65 -7.09 2.61
N ALA A 52 1.97 -7.75 1.67
CA ALA A 52 1.86 -7.27 0.29
C ALA A 52 1.19 -5.90 0.21
N LEU A 53 0.14 -5.65 1.00
CA LEU A 53 -0.55 -4.36 1.07
C LEU A 53 0.36 -3.26 1.62
N ILE A 54 1.15 -3.54 2.67
CA ILE A 54 2.15 -2.61 3.20
C ILE A 54 3.20 -2.29 2.13
N ILE A 55 3.75 -3.32 1.46
CA ILE A 55 4.73 -3.13 0.39
C ILE A 55 4.15 -2.27 -0.73
N GLY A 56 2.92 -2.56 -1.18
CA GLY A 56 2.23 -1.77 -2.20
C GLY A 56 2.03 -0.31 -1.77
N MET A 57 1.66 -0.08 -0.50
CA MET A 57 1.49 1.26 0.06
C MET A 57 2.82 2.04 0.13
N LEU A 58 3.95 1.37 0.39
CA LEU A 58 5.27 2.00 0.37
C LEU A 58 5.78 2.27 -1.06
N LEU A 59 5.55 1.33 -1.98
CA LEU A 59 5.98 1.44 -3.38
C LEU A 59 5.20 2.52 -4.14
N GLY A 60 3.91 2.71 -3.88
CA GLY A 60 3.09 3.72 -4.56
C GLY A 60 3.69 5.14 -4.53
N PRO A 61 3.96 5.70 -3.34
CA PRO A 61 4.65 6.99 -3.19
C PRO A 61 6.05 6.99 -3.83
N LEU A 62 6.82 5.91 -3.65
CA LEU A 62 8.17 5.78 -4.20
C LEU A 62 8.17 5.89 -5.73
N LEU A 63 7.27 5.17 -6.39
CA LEU A 63 7.07 5.26 -7.84
C LEU A 63 6.54 6.64 -8.26
N SER A 64 5.66 7.26 -7.46
CA SER A 64 5.15 8.61 -7.75
C SER A 64 6.26 9.67 -7.72
N VAL A 65 7.25 9.53 -6.83
CA VAL A 65 8.41 10.41 -6.75
C VAL A 65 9.31 10.22 -7.98
N ILE A 66 9.63 8.98 -8.33
CA ILE A 66 10.48 8.66 -9.49
C ILE A 66 9.87 9.19 -10.79
N VAL A 67 8.57 8.96 -11.02
CA VAL A 67 7.87 9.42 -12.23
C VAL A 67 7.61 10.93 -12.19
N GLY A 68 7.31 11.49 -11.02
CA GLY A 68 7.07 12.91 -10.82
C GLY A 68 8.32 13.78 -11.04
N TRP A 69 9.51 13.24 -10.73
CA TRP A 69 10.80 13.91 -10.96
C TRP A 69 11.00 14.22 -12.45
N ASN A 70 10.77 13.24 -13.33
CA ASN A 70 10.90 13.41 -14.78
C ASN A 70 9.94 14.47 -15.38
N ARG A 71 8.79 14.72 -14.74
CA ARG A 71 7.84 15.74 -15.21
C ARG A 71 8.22 17.16 -14.80
N ARG A 72 8.80 17.35 -13.61
CA ARG A 72 9.26 18.68 -13.17
C ARG A 72 10.44 19.18 -14.02
N GLU A 73 11.33 18.28 -14.43
CA GLU A 73 12.49 18.62 -15.26
C GLU A 73 12.09 19.08 -16.67
N LYS A 74 11.09 18.44 -17.29
CA LYS A 74 10.54 18.88 -18.59
C LYS A 74 9.86 20.25 -18.55
N SER A 75 9.26 20.65 -17.41
CA SER A 75 8.67 21.99 -17.27
C SER A 75 9.72 23.10 -17.11
N MET A 76 10.92 22.78 -16.63
CA MET A 76 12.00 23.77 -16.47
C MET A 76 12.76 24.06 -17.77
N THR A 77 12.78 23.12 -18.73
CA THR A 77 13.41 23.31 -20.04
C THR A 77 12.46 23.90 -21.08
N ALA A 78 11.15 23.73 -20.94
CA ALA A 78 10.14 24.31 -21.84
C ALA A 78 9.88 25.82 -21.61
N GLY A 79 10.32 26.39 -20.49
CA GLY A 79 10.17 27.82 -20.17
C GLY A 79 11.36 28.71 -20.50
N ARG A 80 12.34 28.21 -21.28
CA ARG A 80 13.57 28.92 -21.68
C ARG A 80 13.72 29.08 -23.20
N GLY A 81 12.63 28.99 -23.95
CA GLY A 81 12.56 29.27 -25.39
C GLY A 81 11.92 30.61 -25.66
#